data_AF-A0A1R3IGS1-F1
#
_entry.id   AF-A0A1R3IGS1-F1
#
_cell.length_a   1.000
_cell.length_b   1.000
_cell.length_c   1.000
_cell.angle_alpha   90.00
_cell.angle_beta   90.00
_cell.angle_gamma   90.00
#
_symmetry.space_group_name_H-M   'P 1'
#
loop_
_entity.id
_entity.type
_entity.pdbx_description
1 polymer ?
#
loop_
_entity_poly.entity_id
_entity_poly.type
_entity_poly.pdbx_seq_one_letter_code
_entity_poly.pdbx_strand_id
1 'polypeptide(L)'
;LRSHDLTVELFGDLSPAHSEASISNSHDFNKLADQVGNSGTHHSSERIVPLERSIPQVNMPGMGGTCENNVVKPHSKALPLSAPEFTKLDADKVIEDGQLHLALILWQNVQLKIARTPFNQVHLLIEEVRKIFAAIEGIKAVDFSGLKGRVEEYFKQVAKFIDLESSFSSRMSSKNQADKLQTLKTQLEGFVSKENQTVIRHNKFTSELTKVAKEISALQEKKAKLSLKENEKALEVIRTDVSHIQEEMAYAESRPILSEADANALKVLEDLLKSSREDLKKLKWKP
;
A
#
# COMPACT_ATOMS: atom_id res chain seq x y z
N LEU A 1 -16.29 61.56 -4.88
CA LEU A 1 -16.41 61.53 -3.41
C LEU A 1 -16.06 60.13 -2.93
N ARG A 2 -14.95 60.02 -2.15
CA ARG A 2 -14.58 58.97 -1.15
C ARG A 2 -14.51 57.50 -1.63
N SER A 3 -13.34 56.86 -1.76
CA SER A 3 -12.33 56.40 -0.77
C SER A 3 -12.58 54.99 -0.22
N HIS A 4 -11.54 54.15 -0.38
CA HIS A 4 -11.01 53.03 0.45
C HIS A 4 -12.00 51.91 0.87
N ASP A 5 -11.66 50.62 0.74
CA ASP A 5 -10.64 49.97 1.57
C ASP A 5 -9.94 48.76 0.95
N LEU A 6 -8.70 48.58 1.42
CA LEU A 6 -7.79 47.46 1.25
C LEU A 6 -8.23 46.26 2.10
N THR A 7 -7.96 45.04 1.63
CA THR A 7 -7.54 43.96 2.54
C THR A 7 -6.55 43.04 1.82
N VAL A 8 -5.41 42.88 2.49
CA VAL A 8 -4.26 42.03 2.19
C VAL A 8 -4.59 40.61 2.67
N GLU A 9 -4.34 39.58 1.87
CA GLU A 9 -4.07 38.24 2.41
C GLU A 9 -2.81 37.62 1.78
N LEU A 10 -1.94 37.27 2.71
CA LEU A 10 -0.68 36.55 2.63
C LEU A 10 -0.94 35.04 2.40
N PHE A 11 0.14 34.25 2.38
CA PHE A 11 0.22 32.77 2.27
C PHE A 11 0.37 32.26 0.83
N GLY A 12 1.40 31.48 0.47
CA GLY A 12 2.43 30.82 1.27
C GLY A 12 2.97 29.69 0.40
N ASP A 13 4.23 29.80 -0.01
CA ASP A 13 4.95 28.79 -0.78
C ASP A 13 5.09 27.51 0.04
N LEU A 14 4.65 26.37 -0.52
CA LEU A 14 5.15 25.06 -0.14
C LEU A 14 5.32 24.20 -1.41
N SER A 15 6.58 24.10 -1.84
CA SER A 15 7.07 22.99 -2.67
C SER A 15 7.05 21.68 -1.89
N PRO A 16 6.90 20.54 -2.56
CA PRO A 16 7.54 19.31 -2.14
C PRO A 16 8.59 18.88 -3.17
N ALA A 17 9.82 18.75 -2.66
CA ALA A 17 10.96 18.19 -3.36
C ALA A 17 10.73 16.71 -3.75
N HIS A 18 11.29 16.38 -4.91
CA HIS A 18 11.55 15.02 -5.36
C HIS A 18 12.45 14.25 -4.37
N SER A 19 12.23 12.95 -4.22
CA SER A 19 13.31 11.96 -4.25
C SER A 19 12.76 10.54 -4.42
N GLU A 20 13.32 9.88 -5.41
CA GLU A 20 13.10 8.52 -5.87
C GLU A 20 13.83 7.48 -5.01
N ALA A 21 13.55 6.21 -5.35
CA ALA A 21 14.39 5.02 -5.18
C ALA A 21 14.44 4.41 -3.75
N SER A 22 14.42 3.10 -3.54
CA SER A 22 14.34 1.93 -4.43
C SER A 22 13.99 0.70 -3.59
N ILE A 23 13.43 -0.30 -4.27
CA ILE A 23 13.21 -1.68 -3.83
C ILE A 23 14.55 -2.39 -3.60
N SER A 24 14.68 -3.21 -2.56
CA SER A 24 15.48 -4.46 -2.64
C SER A 24 15.10 -5.49 -1.57
N ASN A 25 15.06 -6.75 -2.01
CA ASN A 25 14.82 -7.99 -1.28
C ASN A 25 15.95 -8.35 -0.29
N SER A 26 15.64 -9.10 0.76
CA SER A 26 16.04 -10.53 0.94
C SER A 26 16.27 -10.95 2.39
N HIS A 27 15.85 -12.19 2.64
CA HIS A 27 16.23 -13.23 3.61
C HIS A 27 17.17 -12.99 4.82
N ASP A 28 16.80 -13.77 5.85
CA ASP A 28 17.56 -14.36 6.98
C ASP A 28 17.71 -13.56 8.29
N PHE A 29 17.16 -14.12 9.38
CA PHE A 29 17.94 -14.82 10.43
C PHE A 29 17.02 -15.52 11.44
N ASN A 30 17.17 -16.85 11.58
CA ASN A 30 16.77 -17.64 12.74
C ASN A 30 17.84 -17.53 13.84
N LYS A 31 17.48 -17.28 15.12
CA LYS A 31 18.09 -17.93 16.31
C LYS A 31 17.50 -17.44 17.64
N LEU A 32 17.53 -18.34 18.64
CA LEU A 32 17.23 -18.26 20.09
C LEU A 32 15.83 -18.82 20.45
N ALA A 33 15.66 -19.80 21.33
CA ALA A 33 16.60 -20.47 22.24
C ALA A 33 16.05 -21.85 22.64
N ASP A 34 16.96 -22.82 22.79
CA ASP A 34 16.76 -24.08 23.52
C ASP A 34 17.87 -24.22 24.58
N GLN A 35 17.54 -24.93 25.66
CA GLN A 35 18.39 -25.46 26.74
C GLN A 35 18.57 -24.66 28.04
N VAL A 36 17.78 -25.06 29.04
CA VAL A 36 18.25 -25.60 30.34
C VAL A 36 17.33 -26.81 30.61
N GLY A 37 17.75 -28.05 30.88
CA GLY A 37 18.97 -28.52 31.51
C GLY A 37 18.62 -29.32 32.78
N ASN A 38 18.08 -30.53 32.56
CA ASN A 38 18.04 -31.77 33.37
C ASN A 38 18.25 -31.85 34.90
N SER A 39 17.64 -32.94 35.41
CA SER A 39 17.95 -33.81 36.56
C SER A 39 17.16 -33.56 37.85
N GLY A 40 16.66 -34.57 38.58
CA GLY A 40 16.66 -36.01 38.40
C GLY A 40 15.84 -36.70 39.51
N THR A 41 15.19 -37.81 39.12
CA THR A 41 15.07 -39.11 39.79
C THR A 41 14.59 -39.34 41.26
N HIS A 42 13.65 -40.30 41.37
CA HIS A 42 13.46 -41.36 42.39
C HIS A 42 12.42 -41.27 43.54
N HIS A 43 11.32 -42.03 43.32
CA HIS A 43 10.67 -43.08 44.17
C HIS A 43 9.58 -42.78 45.24
N SER A 44 8.58 -43.68 45.20
CA SER A 44 7.62 -44.15 46.25
C SER A 44 6.46 -43.22 46.65
N SER A 45 5.23 -43.67 46.93
CA SER A 45 4.62 -45.00 47.08
C SER A 45 3.08 -44.90 46.96
N GLU A 46 2.46 -46.03 46.66
CA GLU A 46 1.08 -46.50 46.91
C GLU A 46 0.11 -45.62 47.74
N ARG A 47 -1.18 -45.59 47.33
CA ARG A 47 -2.29 -46.20 48.10
C ARG A 47 -3.61 -46.23 47.31
N ILE A 48 -4.21 -47.41 47.33
CA ILE A 48 -5.55 -47.80 46.84
C ILE A 48 -6.64 -47.30 47.80
N VAL A 49 -7.78 -46.83 47.29
CA VAL A 49 -9.10 -46.96 47.96
C VAL A 49 -10.20 -47.15 46.89
N PRO A 50 -11.08 -48.17 47.00
CA PRO A 50 -12.14 -48.45 46.03
C PRO A 50 -13.48 -47.77 46.39
N LEU A 51 -14.26 -47.40 45.37
CA LEU A 51 -15.61 -46.86 45.49
C LEU A 51 -16.63 -47.99 45.47
N GLU A 52 -17.40 -48.12 46.55
CA GLU A 52 -18.43 -49.13 46.77
C GLU A 52 -19.64 -49.02 45.82
N ARG A 53 -20.21 -50.18 45.49
CA ARG A 53 -21.50 -50.36 44.82
C ARG A 53 -22.60 -50.53 45.88
N SER A 54 -23.60 -49.66 45.86
CA SER A 54 -24.82 -49.79 46.67
C SER A 54 -25.80 -50.83 46.09
N ILE A 55 -26.33 -51.70 46.96
CA ILE A 55 -27.51 -52.55 46.74
C ILE A 55 -28.70 -51.92 47.51
N PRO A 56 -29.96 -51.93 47.01
CA PRO A 56 -31.10 -51.39 47.75
C PRO A 56 -31.68 -52.41 48.75
N GLN A 57 -31.94 -51.97 50.00
CA GLN A 57 -32.74 -52.71 50.98
C GLN A 57 -34.24 -52.41 50.84
N VAL A 58 -35.04 -53.48 50.91
CA VAL A 58 -36.50 -53.47 51.08
C VAL A 58 -36.80 -53.64 52.57
N ASN A 59 -37.53 -52.69 53.16
CA ASN A 59 -38.02 -52.75 54.55
C ASN A 59 -39.43 -53.35 54.60
N MET A 60 -39.62 -54.33 55.49
CA MET A 60 -40.92 -54.83 55.97
C MET A 60 -41.10 -54.43 57.44
N PRO A 61 -42.30 -54.08 57.92
CA PRO A 61 -42.59 -53.91 59.35
C PRO A 61 -43.25 -55.17 59.95
N GLY A 62 -42.73 -55.64 61.09
CA GLY A 62 -43.45 -56.50 62.06
C GLY A 62 -44.03 -55.64 63.18
N MET A 63 -44.75 -56.13 64.20
CA MET A 63 -45.39 -57.40 64.57
C MET A 63 -46.13 -57.10 65.89
N GLY A 64 -47.32 -57.65 66.12
CA GLY A 64 -47.98 -57.71 67.44
C GLY A 64 -49.52 -57.73 67.32
N GLY A 65 -50.29 -58.59 67.98
CA GLY A 65 -50.01 -59.69 68.90
C GLY A 65 -51.29 -60.50 69.23
N THR A 66 -51.05 -61.65 69.86
CA THR A 66 -51.89 -62.48 70.77
C THR A 66 -53.13 -63.27 70.29
N CYS A 67 -52.97 -64.62 70.32
CA CYS A 67 -53.77 -65.72 70.92
C CYS A 67 -55.29 -65.85 70.57
N GLU A 68 -55.93 -66.99 70.25
CA GLU A 68 -55.79 -68.42 70.63
C GLU A 68 -56.45 -69.39 69.60
N ASN A 69 -55.87 -70.60 69.50
CA ASN A 69 -56.43 -71.96 69.30
C ASN A 69 -57.64 -72.24 68.37
N ASN A 70 -57.45 -73.14 67.39
CA ASN A 70 -57.98 -74.53 67.41
C ASN A 70 -57.74 -75.33 66.09
N VAL A 71 -57.10 -76.51 66.23
CA VAL A 71 -57.51 -77.84 65.71
C VAL A 71 -57.33 -78.20 64.20
N VAL A 72 -56.28 -79.04 63.96
CA VAL A 72 -56.22 -80.29 63.13
C VAL A 72 -56.26 -80.20 61.59
N LYS A 73 -55.17 -80.60 60.89
CA LYS A 73 -54.84 -81.97 60.39
C LYS A 73 -53.57 -81.95 59.50
N PRO A 74 -52.72 -82.99 59.48
CA PRO A 74 -51.43 -82.98 58.78
C PRO A 74 -51.56 -83.44 57.33
N HIS A 75 -50.79 -82.86 56.42
CA HIS A 75 -50.54 -83.42 55.09
C HIS A 75 -49.05 -83.61 54.87
N SER A 76 -48.65 -84.88 54.93
CA SER A 76 -47.38 -85.40 54.45
C SER A 76 -47.16 -84.99 53.00
N LYS A 77 -46.06 -84.27 52.73
CA LYS A 77 -45.37 -84.33 51.43
C LYS A 77 -43.87 -84.30 51.71
N ALA A 78 -43.26 -85.45 51.45
CA ALA A 78 -41.81 -85.60 51.42
C ALA A 78 -41.21 -84.59 50.43
N LEU A 79 -40.18 -83.86 50.87
CA LEU A 79 -39.30 -83.09 49.99
C LEU A 79 -38.49 -84.07 49.13
N PRO A 80 -38.46 -83.95 47.80
CA PRO A 80 -37.38 -84.53 47.03
C PRO A 80 -36.13 -83.65 47.22
N LEU A 81 -35.00 -84.27 47.55
CA LEU A 81 -33.69 -83.62 47.43
C LEU A 81 -33.54 -83.13 45.98
N SER A 82 -33.53 -81.80 45.77
CA SER A 82 -33.21 -81.22 44.48
C SER A 82 -31.76 -81.55 44.14
N ALA A 83 -31.54 -82.30 43.05
CA ALA A 83 -30.22 -82.45 42.46
C ALA A 83 -29.67 -81.08 42.04
N PRO A 84 -28.34 -80.83 42.10
CA PRO A 84 -27.79 -79.56 41.63
C PRO A 84 -27.99 -79.48 40.11
N GLU A 85 -28.71 -78.48 39.63
CA GLU A 85 -28.72 -78.12 38.21
C GLU A 85 -27.33 -77.56 37.86
N PHE A 86 -26.47 -78.40 37.30
CA PHE A 86 -25.22 -77.94 36.70
C PHE A 86 -25.55 -77.30 35.35
N THR A 87 -25.51 -75.97 35.28
CA THR A 87 -25.51 -75.25 34.01
C THR A 87 -24.22 -75.60 33.25
N LYS A 88 -24.36 -76.15 32.04
CA LYS A 88 -23.21 -76.50 31.19
C LYS A 88 -22.48 -75.22 30.78
N LEU A 89 -21.22 -75.07 31.21
CA LEU A 89 -20.35 -73.99 30.76
C LEU A 89 -20.03 -74.18 29.27
N ASP A 90 -20.33 -73.17 28.46
CA ASP A 90 -19.93 -73.08 27.07
C ASP A 90 -18.78 -72.07 26.98
N ALA A 91 -17.55 -72.59 27.00
CA ALA A 91 -16.34 -71.76 27.02
C ALA A 91 -16.18 -70.95 25.72
N ASP A 92 -16.56 -71.51 24.57
CA ASP A 92 -16.40 -70.87 23.27
C ASP A 92 -17.29 -69.64 23.17
N LYS A 93 -18.55 -69.75 23.61
CA LYS A 93 -19.48 -68.63 23.67
C LYS A 93 -19.02 -67.50 24.58
N VAL A 94 -18.50 -67.83 25.77
CA VAL A 94 -17.97 -66.83 26.72
C VAL A 94 -16.76 -66.10 26.14
N ILE A 95 -15.89 -66.80 25.41
CA ILE A 95 -14.74 -66.22 24.73
C ILE A 95 -15.19 -65.31 23.58
N GLU A 96 -16.15 -65.75 22.77
CA GLU A 96 -16.73 -64.97 21.67
C GLU A 96 -17.39 -63.67 22.17
N ASP A 97 -18.22 -63.76 23.21
CA ASP A 97 -18.87 -62.60 23.85
C ASP A 97 -17.83 -61.60 24.38
N GLY A 98 -16.75 -62.08 24.99
CA GLY A 98 -15.65 -61.24 25.46
C GLY A 98 -14.89 -60.55 24.32
N GLN A 99 -14.64 -61.26 23.22
CA GLN A 99 -14.01 -60.70 22.03
C GLN A 99 -14.89 -59.64 21.35
N LEU A 100 -16.20 -59.90 21.22
CA LEU A 100 -17.17 -58.94 20.69
C LEU A 100 -17.21 -57.66 21.54
N HIS A 101 -17.22 -57.81 22.87
CA HIS A 101 -17.20 -56.68 23.79
C HIS A 101 -15.93 -55.82 23.64
N LEU A 102 -14.77 -56.45 23.49
CA LEU A 102 -13.51 -55.74 23.23
C LEU A 102 -13.56 -54.96 21.91
N ALA A 103 -14.05 -55.57 20.83
CA ALA A 103 -14.20 -54.90 19.53
C ALA A 103 -15.10 -53.66 19.63
N LEU A 104 -16.21 -53.75 20.37
CA LEU A 104 -17.13 -52.64 20.60
C LEU A 104 -16.48 -51.48 21.36
N ILE A 105 -15.74 -51.76 22.44
CA ILE A 105 -15.02 -50.72 23.21
C ILE A 105 -13.99 -50.02 22.33
N LEU A 106 -13.21 -50.78 21.57
CA LEU A 106 -12.21 -50.24 20.65
C LEU A 106 -12.84 -49.33 19.60
N TRP A 107 -13.96 -49.75 18.99
CA TRP A 107 -14.71 -48.93 18.04
C TRP A 107 -15.27 -47.65 18.68
N GLN A 108 -15.89 -47.73 19.86
CA GLN A 108 -16.45 -46.55 20.55
C GLN A 108 -15.37 -45.51 20.83
N ASN A 109 -14.16 -45.93 21.19
CA ASN A 109 -13.02 -45.04 21.37
C ASN A 109 -12.61 -44.34 20.07
N VAL A 110 -12.55 -45.09 18.95
CA VAL A 110 -12.29 -44.52 17.61
C VAL A 110 -13.36 -43.51 17.23
N GLN A 111 -14.63 -43.88 17.35
CA GLN A 111 -15.77 -43.02 17.03
C GLN A 111 -15.72 -41.71 17.83
N LEU A 112 -15.47 -41.80 19.13
CA LEU A 112 -15.36 -40.63 20.01
C LEU A 112 -14.19 -39.73 19.61
N LYS A 113 -13.05 -40.31 19.26
CA LYS A 113 -11.86 -39.54 18.83
C LYS A 113 -12.10 -38.86 17.49
N ILE A 114 -12.69 -39.54 16.52
CA ILE A 114 -13.06 -38.95 15.23
C ILE A 114 -14.05 -37.79 15.43
N ALA A 115 -15.10 -37.99 16.22
CA ALA A 115 -16.14 -36.98 16.44
C ALA A 115 -15.63 -35.71 17.15
N ARG A 116 -14.59 -35.84 17.98
CA ARG A 116 -14.02 -34.71 18.75
C ARG A 116 -12.86 -34.01 18.05
N THR A 117 -12.32 -34.58 16.98
CA THR A 117 -11.11 -34.03 16.33
C THR A 117 -11.49 -33.07 15.22
N PRO A 118 -11.02 -31.81 15.24
CA PRO A 118 -11.22 -30.86 14.15
C PRO A 118 -10.64 -31.38 12.83
N PHE A 119 -11.25 -31.02 11.70
CA PHE A 119 -10.86 -31.54 10.38
C PHE A 119 -9.38 -31.31 10.02
N ASN A 120 -8.81 -30.15 10.40
CA ASN A 120 -7.40 -29.85 10.18
C ASN A 120 -6.42 -30.73 10.99
N GLN A 121 -6.91 -31.50 11.97
CA GLN A 121 -6.10 -32.38 12.83
C GLN A 121 -6.40 -33.87 12.61
N VAL A 122 -7.35 -34.23 11.76
CA VAL A 122 -7.75 -35.63 11.50
C VAL A 122 -6.58 -36.48 10.99
N HIS A 123 -5.61 -35.88 10.30
CA HIS A 123 -4.40 -36.57 9.84
C HIS A 123 -3.60 -37.23 10.97
N LEU A 124 -3.65 -36.69 12.19
CA LEU A 124 -2.99 -37.24 13.38
C LEU A 124 -3.66 -38.53 13.89
N LEU A 125 -4.93 -38.77 13.54
CA LEU A 125 -5.67 -39.96 13.98
C LEU A 125 -5.47 -41.17 13.07
N ILE A 126 -5.06 -40.96 11.81
CA ILE A 126 -5.09 -42.01 10.77
C ILE A 126 -4.34 -43.27 11.21
N GLU A 127 -3.12 -43.09 11.73
CA GLU A 127 -2.27 -44.22 12.11
C GLU A 127 -2.77 -44.91 13.39
N GLU A 128 -3.24 -44.14 14.37
CA GLU A 128 -3.79 -44.70 15.61
C GLU A 128 -5.08 -45.48 15.35
N VAL A 129 -5.95 -44.97 14.48
CA VAL A 129 -7.19 -45.66 14.07
C VAL A 129 -6.86 -46.94 13.28
N ARG A 130 -5.83 -46.90 12.42
CA ARG A 130 -5.36 -48.09 11.69
C ARG A 130 -4.86 -49.19 12.64
N LYS A 131 -4.10 -48.83 13.70
CA LYS A 131 -3.66 -49.77 14.74
C LYS A 131 -4.84 -50.42 15.46
N ILE A 132 -5.86 -49.64 15.81
CA ILE A 132 -7.05 -50.16 16.48
C ILE A 132 -7.82 -51.11 15.54
N PHE A 133 -7.98 -50.77 14.26
CA PHE A 133 -8.61 -51.67 13.30
C PHE A 133 -7.81 -52.96 13.08
N ALA A 134 -6.48 -52.91 13.08
CA ALA A 134 -5.65 -54.12 13.02
C ALA A 134 -5.84 -55.02 14.25
N ALA A 135 -6.05 -54.44 15.44
CA ALA A 135 -6.38 -55.20 16.64
C ALA A 135 -7.77 -55.85 16.56
N ILE A 136 -8.76 -55.16 15.98
CA ILE A 136 -10.09 -55.72 15.74
C ILE A 136 -10.04 -56.83 14.68
N GLU A 137 -9.16 -56.72 13.67
CA GLU A 137 -8.95 -57.76 12.64
C GLU A 137 -8.50 -59.11 13.20
N GLY A 138 -7.83 -59.10 14.36
CA GLY A 138 -7.48 -60.33 15.09
C GLY A 138 -8.67 -61.05 15.72
N ILE A 139 -9.85 -60.41 15.81
CA ILE A 139 -11.06 -60.95 16.42
C ILE A 139 -11.90 -61.62 15.33
N LYS A 140 -11.83 -62.95 15.23
CA LYS A 140 -12.51 -63.74 14.18
C LYS A 140 -14.04 -63.66 14.21
N ALA A 141 -14.64 -63.25 15.33
CA ALA A 141 -16.08 -63.20 15.54
C ALA A 141 -16.79 -61.98 14.93
N VAL A 142 -16.05 -60.98 14.41
CA VAL A 142 -16.63 -59.68 13.98
C VAL A 142 -16.20 -59.32 12.56
N ASP A 143 -17.16 -59.16 11.65
CA ASP A 143 -16.92 -58.49 10.36
C ASP A 143 -17.11 -56.98 10.53
N PHE A 144 -16.02 -56.22 10.37
CA PHE A 144 -15.99 -54.76 10.45
C PHE A 144 -15.49 -54.13 9.14
N SER A 145 -15.40 -54.90 8.05
CA SER A 145 -14.90 -54.44 6.75
C SER A 145 -15.66 -53.20 6.23
N GLY A 146 -16.99 -53.20 6.36
CA GLY A 146 -17.83 -52.06 6.00
C GLY A 146 -17.59 -50.81 6.86
N LEU A 147 -17.19 -51.00 8.12
CA LEU A 147 -16.87 -49.92 9.04
C LEU A 147 -15.51 -49.29 8.72
N LYS A 148 -14.49 -50.14 8.51
CA LYS A 148 -13.15 -49.74 8.07
C LYS A 148 -13.23 -48.92 6.78
N GLY A 149 -13.99 -49.38 5.79
CA GLY A 149 -14.20 -48.67 4.53
C GLY A 149 -14.83 -47.28 4.69
N ARG A 150 -15.81 -47.12 5.58
CA ARG A 150 -16.41 -45.80 5.87
C ARG A 150 -15.43 -44.82 6.51
N VAL A 151 -14.59 -45.29 7.42
CA VAL A 151 -13.59 -44.44 8.09
C VAL A 151 -12.48 -44.03 7.12
N GLU A 152 -12.02 -44.95 6.27
CA GLU A 152 -11.04 -44.64 5.23
C GLU A 152 -11.59 -43.62 4.23
N GLU A 153 -12.85 -43.75 3.81
CA GLU A 153 -13.49 -42.77 2.94
C GLU A 153 -13.63 -41.41 3.63
N TYR A 154 -14.00 -41.38 4.92
CA TYR A 154 -14.02 -40.15 5.70
C TYR A 154 -12.65 -39.45 5.71
N PHE A 155 -11.56 -40.17 5.93
CA PHE A 155 -10.21 -39.58 5.88
C PHE A 155 -9.87 -39.00 4.50
N LYS A 156 -10.25 -39.69 3.41
CA LYS A 156 -10.08 -39.17 2.05
C LYS A 156 -10.87 -37.88 1.81
N GLN A 157 -12.10 -37.81 2.31
CA GLN A 157 -12.95 -36.63 2.16
C GLN A 157 -12.42 -35.44 2.95
N VAL A 158 -11.89 -35.67 4.17
CA VAL A 158 -11.24 -34.60 4.93
C VAL A 158 -10.01 -34.06 4.21
N ALA A 159 -9.17 -34.91 3.63
CA ALA A 159 -8.02 -34.46 2.84
C ALA A 159 -8.46 -33.57 1.66
N LYS A 160 -9.46 -34.01 0.89
CA LYS A 160 -10.03 -33.22 -0.22
C LYS A 160 -10.59 -31.87 0.25
N PHE A 161 -11.25 -31.84 1.40
CA PHE A 161 -11.79 -30.61 1.98
C PHE A 161 -10.67 -29.61 2.30
N ILE A 162 -9.59 -30.06 2.94
CA ILE A 162 -8.46 -29.19 3.30
C ILE A 162 -7.75 -28.64 2.07
N ASP A 163 -7.52 -29.47 1.04
CA ASP A 163 -6.93 -29.02 -0.22
C ASP A 163 -7.81 -27.95 -0.90
N LEU A 164 -9.12 -28.17 -0.88
CA LEU A 164 -10.08 -27.25 -1.45
C LEU A 164 -10.13 -25.92 -0.67
N GLU A 165 -10.18 -25.97 0.66
CA GLU A 165 -10.12 -24.81 1.54
C GLU A 165 -8.85 -23.98 1.30
N SER A 166 -7.69 -24.66 1.20
CA SER A 166 -6.41 -24.02 0.85
C SER A 166 -6.48 -23.31 -0.50
N SER A 167 -7.07 -23.96 -1.52
CA SER A 167 -7.23 -23.37 -2.87
C SER A 167 -8.13 -22.13 -2.90
N PHE A 168 -9.01 -21.98 -1.90
CA PHE A 168 -9.90 -20.84 -1.75
C PHE A 168 -9.35 -19.75 -0.84
N SER A 169 -8.34 -20.04 0.00
CA SER A 169 -7.79 -19.09 0.98
C SER A 169 -7.30 -17.78 0.36
N SER A 170 -6.71 -17.83 -0.84
CA SER A 170 -6.24 -16.65 -1.57
C SER A 170 -7.31 -15.95 -2.40
N ARG A 171 -8.50 -16.55 -2.54
CA ARG A 171 -9.55 -16.01 -3.41
C ARG A 171 -10.36 -14.97 -2.66
N MET A 172 -10.57 -13.85 -3.33
CA MET A 172 -11.48 -12.81 -2.86
C MET A 172 -12.93 -13.27 -3.08
N SER A 173 -13.83 -12.94 -2.15
CA SER A 173 -15.26 -13.12 -2.41
C SER A 173 -15.70 -12.23 -3.58
N SER A 174 -16.71 -12.65 -4.34
CA SER A 174 -17.23 -11.87 -5.47
C SER A 174 -17.64 -10.45 -5.05
N LYS A 175 -18.24 -10.31 -3.86
CA LYS A 175 -18.60 -9.00 -3.29
C LYS A 175 -17.37 -8.13 -3.03
N ASN A 176 -16.38 -8.65 -2.32
CA ASN A 176 -15.15 -7.91 -2.01
C ASN A 176 -14.40 -7.52 -3.30
N GLN A 177 -14.44 -8.37 -4.32
CA GLN A 177 -13.86 -8.08 -5.63
C GLN A 177 -14.58 -6.91 -6.31
N ALA A 178 -15.92 -6.91 -6.32
CA ALA A 178 -16.72 -5.84 -6.90
C ALA A 178 -16.50 -4.50 -6.17
N ASP A 179 -16.48 -4.51 -4.84
CA ASP A 179 -16.25 -3.31 -4.03
C ASP A 179 -14.84 -2.73 -4.29
N LYS A 180 -13.83 -3.61 -4.38
CA LYS A 180 -12.45 -3.20 -4.70
C LYS A 180 -12.34 -2.63 -6.12
N LEU A 181 -12.98 -3.25 -7.11
CA LEU A 181 -13.00 -2.75 -8.49
C LEU A 181 -13.69 -1.39 -8.57
N GLN A 182 -14.83 -1.21 -7.89
CA GLN A 182 -15.53 0.06 -7.87
C GLN A 182 -14.68 1.17 -7.26
N THR A 183 -14.00 0.88 -6.14
CA THR A 183 -13.08 1.82 -5.49
C THR A 183 -11.94 2.23 -6.44
N LEU A 184 -11.29 1.25 -7.09
CA LEU A 184 -10.22 1.51 -8.05
C LEU A 184 -10.71 2.32 -9.25
N LYS A 185 -11.92 2.03 -9.75
CA LYS A 185 -12.51 2.78 -10.85
C LYS A 185 -12.72 4.24 -10.49
N THR A 186 -13.28 4.53 -9.32
CA THR A 186 -13.45 5.91 -8.85
C THR A 186 -12.11 6.64 -8.66
N GLN A 187 -11.09 5.96 -8.14
CA GLN A 187 -9.74 6.54 -8.02
C GLN A 187 -9.14 6.86 -9.41
N LEU A 188 -9.28 5.94 -10.36
CA LEU A 188 -8.80 6.12 -11.73
C LEU A 188 -9.47 7.33 -12.40
N GLU A 189 -10.79 7.45 -12.31
CA GLU A 189 -11.53 8.60 -12.83
C GLU A 189 -11.05 9.93 -12.22
N GLY A 190 -10.74 9.94 -10.92
CA GLY A 190 -10.15 11.08 -10.24
C GLY A 190 -8.75 11.45 -10.76
N PHE A 191 -7.89 10.46 -11.00
CA PHE A 191 -6.55 10.71 -11.56
C PHE A 191 -6.60 11.18 -13.02
N VAL A 192 -7.43 10.56 -13.85
CA VAL A 192 -7.63 10.97 -15.26
C VAL A 192 -8.11 12.43 -15.34
N SER A 193 -9.01 12.84 -14.44
CA SER A 193 -9.48 14.23 -14.37
C SER A 193 -8.36 15.21 -14.01
N LYS A 194 -7.50 14.85 -13.05
CA LYS A 194 -6.34 15.66 -12.64
C LYS A 194 -5.28 15.75 -13.75
N GLU A 195 -5.02 14.64 -14.43
CA GLU A 195 -4.13 14.58 -15.59
C GLU A 195 -4.62 15.53 -16.67
N ASN A 196 -5.89 15.44 -17.05
CA ASN A 196 -6.47 16.30 -18.08
C ASN A 196 -6.38 17.80 -17.73
N GLN A 197 -6.67 18.18 -16.49
CA GLN A 197 -6.49 19.57 -16.03
C GLN A 197 -5.04 20.04 -16.11
N THR A 198 -4.10 19.16 -15.78
CA THR A 198 -2.67 19.46 -15.83
C THR A 198 -2.20 19.64 -17.27
N VAL A 199 -2.66 18.80 -18.19
CA VAL A 199 -2.40 18.93 -19.63
C VAL A 199 -2.94 20.25 -20.18
N ILE A 200 -4.18 20.63 -19.84
CA ILE A 200 -4.77 21.92 -20.25
C ILE A 200 -3.91 23.09 -19.76
N ARG A 201 -3.50 23.07 -18.47
CA ARG A 201 -2.65 24.11 -17.88
C ARG A 201 -1.28 24.17 -18.58
N HIS A 202 -0.66 23.02 -18.82
CA HIS A 202 0.62 22.91 -19.51
C HIS A 202 0.55 23.50 -20.92
N ASN A 203 -0.50 23.18 -21.69
CA ASN A 203 -0.70 23.71 -23.03
C ASN A 203 -0.87 25.23 -23.04
N LYS A 204 -1.61 25.78 -22.05
CA LYS A 204 -1.74 27.23 -21.87
C LYS A 204 -0.37 27.89 -21.64
N PHE A 205 0.42 27.38 -20.70
CA PHE A 205 1.75 27.93 -20.42
C PHE A 205 2.71 27.76 -21.60
N THR A 206 2.63 26.65 -22.34
CA THR A 206 3.42 26.45 -23.55
C THR A 206 3.08 27.50 -24.60
N SER A 207 1.79 27.81 -24.79
CA SER A 207 1.36 28.88 -25.69
C SER A 207 1.89 30.25 -25.24
N GLU A 208 1.81 30.59 -23.95
CA GLU A 208 2.35 31.84 -23.42
C GLU A 208 3.88 31.92 -23.59
N LEU A 209 4.61 30.83 -23.33
CA LEU A 209 6.04 30.74 -23.51
C LEU A 209 6.45 30.97 -24.97
N THR A 210 5.75 30.36 -25.93
CA THR A 210 6.01 30.58 -27.35
C THR A 210 5.74 32.03 -27.78
N LYS A 211 4.74 32.69 -27.19
CA LYS A 211 4.47 34.12 -27.42
C LYS A 211 5.61 34.99 -26.89
N VAL A 212 6.05 34.77 -25.65
CA VAL A 212 7.16 35.50 -25.04
C VAL A 212 8.46 35.29 -25.83
N ALA A 213 8.73 34.07 -26.31
CA ALA A 213 9.91 33.79 -27.14
C ALA A 213 9.90 34.59 -28.45
N LYS A 214 8.74 34.76 -29.09
CA LYS A 214 8.59 35.61 -30.27
C LYS A 214 8.83 37.09 -29.94
N GLU A 215 8.29 37.58 -28.83
CA GLU A 215 8.51 38.96 -28.38
C GLU A 215 9.99 39.25 -28.08
N ILE A 216 10.69 38.33 -27.41
CA ILE A 216 12.14 38.42 -27.17
C ILE A 216 12.91 38.50 -28.49
N SER A 217 12.57 37.64 -29.46
CA SER A 217 13.23 37.63 -30.77
C SER A 217 13.05 38.97 -31.51
N ALA A 218 11.83 39.53 -31.49
CA ALA A 218 11.53 40.83 -32.08
C ALA A 218 12.28 41.99 -31.39
N LEU A 219 12.39 41.94 -30.05
CA LEU A 219 13.15 42.94 -29.29
C LEU A 219 14.66 42.85 -29.59
N GLN A 220 15.22 41.65 -29.75
CA GLN A 220 16.61 41.47 -30.15
C GLN A 220 16.88 42.02 -31.55
N GLU A 221 15.96 41.81 -32.50
CA GLU A 221 16.07 42.41 -33.83
C GLU A 221 16.00 43.94 -33.78
N LYS A 222 15.05 44.51 -33.01
CA LYS A 222 14.95 45.96 -32.81
C LYS A 222 16.22 46.54 -32.19
N LYS A 223 16.80 45.85 -31.19
CA LYS A 223 18.08 46.23 -30.57
C LYS A 223 19.21 46.26 -31.61
N ALA A 224 19.28 45.28 -32.51
CA ALA A 224 20.28 45.24 -33.57
C ALA A 224 20.13 46.40 -34.57
N LYS A 225 18.89 46.75 -34.94
CA LYS A 225 18.59 47.91 -35.82
C LYS A 225 18.94 49.25 -35.19
N LEU A 226 18.75 49.40 -33.88
CA LEU A 226 19.17 50.58 -33.11
C LEU A 226 20.69 50.63 -32.87
N SER A 227 21.49 49.95 -33.71
CA SER A 227 22.94 49.91 -33.61
C SER A 227 23.52 51.32 -33.45
N LEU A 228 24.08 51.53 -32.26
CA LEU A 228 24.68 52.77 -31.79
C LEU A 228 25.83 53.23 -32.71
N LYS A 229 26.49 52.29 -33.38
CA LYS A 229 27.70 52.52 -34.17
C LYS A 229 27.53 53.52 -35.32
N GLU A 230 26.38 53.53 -35.99
CA GLU A 230 26.15 54.45 -37.11
C GLU A 230 25.81 55.86 -36.62
N ASN A 231 25.01 55.94 -35.55
CA ASN A 231 24.71 57.20 -34.88
C ASN A 231 25.95 57.81 -34.21
N GLU A 232 26.83 56.99 -33.64
CA GLU A 232 28.08 57.42 -33.00
C GLU A 232 29.04 58.02 -34.03
N LYS A 233 29.13 57.41 -35.22
CA LYS A 233 29.87 57.99 -36.36
C LYS A 233 29.26 59.31 -36.82
N ALA A 234 27.94 59.38 -36.98
CA ALA A 234 27.27 60.60 -37.39
C ALA A 234 27.48 61.74 -36.36
N LEU A 235 27.44 61.41 -35.07
CA LEU A 235 27.68 62.35 -33.99
C LEU A 235 29.12 62.85 -33.97
N GLU A 236 30.10 61.98 -34.27
CA GLU A 236 31.50 62.37 -34.39
C GLU A 236 31.73 63.36 -35.55
N VAL A 237 31.09 63.13 -36.70
CA VAL A 237 31.14 64.07 -37.84
C VAL A 237 30.55 65.43 -37.45
N ILE A 238 29.39 65.44 -36.79
CA ILE A 238 28.77 66.68 -36.32
C ILE A 238 29.68 67.40 -35.32
N ARG A 239 30.35 66.67 -34.42
CA ARG A 239 31.31 67.27 -33.49
C ARG A 239 32.47 67.95 -34.21
N THR A 240 33.04 67.29 -35.23
CA THR A 240 34.13 67.90 -36.02
C THR A 240 33.68 69.16 -36.73
N ASP A 241 32.47 69.16 -37.31
CA ASP A 241 31.91 70.33 -38.00
C ASP A 241 31.66 71.50 -37.03
N VAL A 242 31.12 71.19 -35.83
CA VAL A 242 30.90 72.19 -34.78
C VAL A 242 32.23 72.81 -34.34
N SER A 243 33.27 71.99 -34.10
CA SER A 243 34.59 72.50 -33.72
C SER A 243 35.19 73.40 -34.81
N HIS A 244 35.06 73.02 -36.08
CA HIS A 244 35.52 73.84 -37.20
C HIS A 244 34.80 75.19 -37.27
N ILE A 245 33.47 75.21 -37.14
CA ILE A 245 32.70 76.46 -37.15
C ILE A 245 33.06 77.34 -35.95
N GLN A 246 33.25 76.76 -34.76
CA GLN A 246 33.67 77.51 -33.58
C GLN A 246 35.05 78.16 -33.78
N GLU A 247 35.99 77.48 -34.44
CA GLU A 247 37.30 78.02 -34.77
C GLU A 247 37.20 79.18 -35.78
N GLU A 248 36.39 79.02 -36.84
CA GLU A 248 36.12 80.09 -37.82
C GLU A 248 35.43 81.29 -37.17
N MET A 249 34.49 81.06 -36.24
CA MET A 249 33.85 82.13 -35.47
C MET A 249 34.87 82.89 -34.63
N ALA A 250 35.72 82.18 -33.87
CA ALA A 250 36.77 82.80 -33.07
C ALA A 250 37.75 83.59 -33.94
N TYR A 251 38.10 83.06 -35.12
CA TYR A 251 38.91 83.75 -36.11
C TYR A 251 38.24 85.04 -36.58
N ALA A 252 36.96 84.99 -36.94
CA ALA A 252 36.19 86.16 -37.38
C ALA A 252 36.02 87.21 -36.28
N GLU A 253 35.75 86.81 -35.04
CA GLU A 253 35.62 87.70 -33.88
C GLU A 253 36.94 88.39 -33.52
N SER A 254 38.08 87.71 -33.72
CA SER A 254 39.41 88.26 -33.46
C SER A 254 39.86 89.30 -34.50
N ARG A 255 39.18 89.38 -35.65
CA ARG A 255 39.56 90.33 -36.71
C ARG A 255 39.18 91.76 -36.32
N PRO A 256 40.10 92.74 -36.45
CA PRO A 256 39.79 94.14 -36.21
C PRO A 256 38.70 94.61 -37.18
N ILE A 257 37.67 95.24 -36.63
CA ILE A 257 36.55 95.78 -37.40
C ILE A 257 36.99 97.12 -38.00
N LEU A 258 36.84 97.24 -39.32
CA LEU A 258 37.06 98.49 -40.03
C LEU A 258 35.92 99.45 -39.67
N SER A 259 36.25 100.66 -39.20
CA SER A 259 35.20 101.64 -38.87
C SER A 259 34.49 102.10 -40.15
N GLU A 260 33.24 102.50 -40.04
CA GLU A 260 32.46 102.98 -41.18
C GLU A 260 33.10 104.23 -41.83
N ALA A 261 33.74 105.07 -41.03
CA ALA A 261 34.51 106.21 -41.51
C ALA A 261 35.72 105.76 -42.36
N ASP A 262 36.47 104.75 -41.90
CA ASP A 262 37.63 104.21 -42.62
C ASP A 262 37.20 103.50 -43.92
N ALA A 263 36.08 102.77 -43.89
CA ALA A 263 35.51 102.12 -45.08
C ALA A 263 35.04 103.16 -46.12
N ASN A 264 34.40 104.23 -45.67
CA ASN A 264 33.99 105.33 -46.54
C ASN A 264 35.19 106.10 -47.10
N ALA A 265 36.23 106.35 -46.30
CA ALA A 265 37.47 106.98 -46.75
C ALA A 265 38.17 106.14 -47.83
N LEU A 266 38.25 104.82 -47.63
CA LEU A 266 38.79 103.89 -48.63
C LEU A 266 37.99 103.91 -49.93
N LYS A 267 36.65 103.96 -49.85
CA LYS A 267 35.78 104.01 -51.03
C LYS A 267 35.94 105.31 -51.82
N VAL A 268 36.03 106.45 -51.12
CA VAL A 268 36.32 107.74 -51.75
C VAL A 268 37.69 107.71 -52.43
N LEU A 269 38.70 107.12 -51.79
CA LEU A 269 40.02 106.90 -52.40
C LEU A 269 39.94 105.99 -53.62
N GLU A 270 39.17 104.90 -53.57
CA GLU A 270 38.96 103.99 -54.70
C GLU A 270 38.31 104.71 -55.89
N ASP A 271 37.25 105.48 -55.64
CA ASP A 271 36.54 106.24 -56.68
C ASP A 271 37.42 107.35 -57.26
N LEU A 272 38.22 108.01 -56.43
CA LEU A 272 39.21 109.00 -56.87
C LEU A 272 40.29 108.35 -57.74
N LEU A 273 40.83 107.19 -57.34
CA LEU A 273 41.81 106.44 -58.11
C LEU A 273 41.22 105.95 -59.44
N LYS A 274 39.96 105.49 -59.45
CA LYS A 274 39.24 105.13 -60.68
C LYS A 274 39.06 106.34 -61.59
N SER A 275 38.61 107.49 -61.06
CA SER A 275 38.46 108.72 -61.84
C SER A 275 39.80 109.18 -62.42
N SER A 276 40.85 109.23 -61.61
CA SER A 276 42.21 109.59 -62.03
C SER A 276 42.73 108.66 -63.12
N ARG A 277 42.46 107.36 -63.01
CA ARG A 277 42.79 106.37 -64.06
C ARG A 277 42.08 106.67 -65.38
N GLU A 278 40.80 107.06 -65.34
CA GLU A 278 40.05 107.42 -66.56
C GLU A 278 40.50 108.76 -67.15
N ASP A 279 40.92 109.72 -66.33
CA ASP A 279 41.47 110.99 -66.79
C ASP A 279 42.84 110.79 -67.46
N LEU A 280 43.71 109.96 -66.87
CA LEU A 280 44.98 109.55 -67.49
C LEU A 280 44.79 108.87 -68.84
N LYS A 281 43.76 108.03 -69.00
CA LYS A 281 43.42 107.43 -70.30
C LYS A 281 43.06 108.47 -71.36
N LYS A 282 42.46 109.59 -70.97
CA LYS A 282 42.02 110.67 -71.87
C LYS A 282 43.10 111.72 -72.12
N LEU A 283 44.23 111.64 -71.42
CA LEU A 283 45.31 112.61 -71.52
C LEU A 283 46.04 112.46 -72.86
N LYS A 284 45.89 113.42 -73.77
CA LYS A 284 46.69 113.50 -74.99
C LYS A 284 47.94 114.32 -74.73
N TRP A 285 49.05 113.62 -74.51
CA TRP A 285 50.37 114.21 -74.42
C TRP A 285 50.77 114.77 -75.79
N LYS A 286 51.14 116.06 -75.83
CA LYS A 286 51.86 116.67 -76.94
C LYS A 286 53.26 117.00 -76.45
N PRO A 287 54.31 116.50 -77.13
CA PRO A 287 55.70 116.69 -76.72
C PRO A 287 56.12 118.16 -76.73
#